data_AF-A0A314YE68-F1
#
_entry.id   AF-A0A314YE68-F1
#
_cell.length_a   1.000
_cell.length_b   1.000
_cell.length_c   1.000
_cell.angle_alpha   90.00
_cell.angle_beta   90.00
_cell.angle_gamma   90.00
#
_symmetry.space_group_name_H-M   'P 1'
#
loop_
_entity.id
_entity.type
_entity.pdbx_description
1 polymer ?
#
loop_
_entity_poly.entity_id
_entity_poly.type
_entity_poly.pdbx_seq_one_letter_code
_entity_poly.pdbx_strand_id
1 'polypeptide(L)'
;MKDTIMEKYGNAATEEVLPKELLLGQSEKQVEYDRAGRVVKGMETSLPKSKYEEDVYINNHTSVWGSWWKGHQWGYKCCKQTIRNSYCTGAAGIEAAEEAADLMKANIARKAASEFHSDWIFKIDDAETPAPTEEKRLATWGTDMPDDLVLDQKKLDDALKKEDKRRKEEKDERKRKYNVKWDDENNEIIQEKKKINCTLSHGYWGLGIGIEFFQCS
;
A
#
# COMPACT_ATOMS: atom_id res chain seq x y z
N MET A 1 9.46 -47.92 -2.15
CA MET A 1 9.70 -48.81 -0.99
C MET A 1 11.16 -48.89 -0.62
N LYS A 2 12.09 -49.02 -1.59
CA LYS A 2 13.53 -48.91 -1.33
C LYS A 2 13.93 -47.52 -0.83
N ASP A 3 13.40 -46.47 -1.46
CA ASP A 3 13.74 -45.07 -1.11
C ASP A 3 13.26 -44.69 0.30
N THR A 4 12.05 -45.13 0.67
CA THR A 4 11.48 -44.92 2.01
C THR A 4 12.19 -45.68 3.13
N ILE A 5 12.87 -46.78 2.80
CA ILE A 5 13.71 -47.54 3.76
C ILE A 5 15.10 -46.88 3.86
N MET A 6 15.63 -46.42 2.73
CA MET A 6 16.92 -45.73 2.64
C MET A 6 16.92 -44.37 3.38
N GLU A 7 15.81 -43.63 3.35
CA GLU A 7 15.64 -42.40 4.15
C GLU A 7 15.56 -42.68 5.67
N LYS A 8 14.92 -43.78 6.08
CA LYS A 8 14.73 -44.10 7.50
C LYS A 8 15.95 -44.76 8.13
N TYR A 9 16.71 -45.52 7.36
CA TYR A 9 17.83 -46.33 7.87
C TYR A 9 19.19 -45.92 7.30
N GLY A 10 19.24 -44.90 6.45
CA GLY A 10 20.46 -44.45 5.80
C GLY A 10 21.02 -45.48 4.82
N ASN A 11 21.78 -45.00 3.84
CA ASN A 11 22.59 -45.90 3.02
C ASN A 11 23.90 -46.18 3.76
N ALA A 12 24.04 -47.34 4.40
CA ALA A 12 25.32 -47.76 4.99
C ALA A 12 26.45 -47.92 3.95
N ALA A 13 26.12 -47.90 2.65
CA ALA A 13 27.04 -47.99 1.52
C ALA A 13 27.40 -46.63 0.89
N THR A 14 26.71 -45.53 1.25
CA THR A 14 27.21 -44.19 0.89
C THR A 14 28.27 -43.83 1.89
N GLU A 15 29.52 -43.96 1.47
CA GLU A 15 30.69 -43.52 2.21
C GLU A 15 30.58 -41.99 2.37
N GLU A 16 30.00 -41.55 3.48
CA GLU A 16 30.23 -40.18 3.94
C GLU A 16 31.74 -40.04 4.01
N VAL A 17 32.31 -39.28 3.06
CA VAL A 17 33.75 -39.11 2.96
C VAL A 17 34.19 -38.41 4.23
N LEU A 18 34.61 -39.23 5.20
CA LEU A 18 35.13 -38.75 6.46
C LEU A 18 36.23 -37.74 6.13
N PRO A 19 36.31 -36.62 6.87
CA PRO A 19 37.34 -35.63 6.62
C PRO A 19 38.69 -36.34 6.57
N LYS A 20 39.50 -36.02 5.56
CA LYS A 20 40.76 -36.75 5.25
C LYS A 20 41.66 -36.90 6.48
N GLU A 21 41.59 -35.96 7.42
CA GLU A 21 42.27 -35.97 8.72
C GLU A 21 41.89 -37.19 9.58
N LEU A 22 40.61 -37.56 9.63
CA LEU A 22 40.12 -38.75 10.34
C LEU A 22 40.53 -40.05 9.64
N LEU A 23 40.54 -40.04 8.30
CA LEU A 23 40.82 -41.22 7.49
C LEU A 23 42.32 -41.59 7.53
N LEU A 24 43.21 -40.59 7.54
CA LEU A 24 44.65 -40.81 7.63
C LEU A 24 45.19 -40.80 9.06
N GLY A 25 44.37 -40.47 10.07
CA GLY A 25 44.81 -40.36 11.48
C GLY A 25 45.93 -39.34 11.71
N GLN A 26 46.15 -38.46 10.73
CA GLN A 26 47.17 -37.41 10.77
C GLN A 26 46.48 -36.07 11.01
N SER A 27 46.87 -35.40 12.09
CA SER A 27 46.44 -34.04 12.41
C SER A 27 47.37 -32.96 11.81
N GLU A 28 48.42 -33.36 11.10
CA GLU A 28 49.42 -32.45 10.55
C GLU A 28 49.02 -31.96 9.16
N LYS A 29 48.87 -30.63 9.01
CA LYS A 29 48.58 -29.99 7.73
C LYS A 29 49.88 -29.40 7.17
N GLN A 30 50.33 -29.91 6.02
CA GLN A 30 51.51 -29.37 5.35
C GLN A 30 51.22 -27.95 4.83
N VAL A 31 52.02 -26.97 5.27
CA VAL A 31 51.92 -25.58 4.84
C VAL A 31 53.19 -25.22 4.06
N GLU A 32 53.03 -24.86 2.78
CA GLU A 32 54.15 -24.40 1.94
C GLU A 32 54.28 -22.88 2.07
N TYR A 33 55.49 -22.40 2.43
CA TYR A 33 55.80 -20.97 2.55
C TYR A 33 56.62 -20.49 1.34
N ASP A 34 56.26 -19.31 0.83
CA ASP A 34 57.06 -18.54 -0.12
C ASP A 34 58.37 -18.08 0.54
N ARG A 35 59.38 -17.68 -0.25
CA ARG A 35 60.65 -17.12 0.25
C ARG A 35 60.45 -15.87 1.12
N ALA A 36 59.33 -15.17 0.94
CA ALA A 36 58.90 -14.03 1.75
C ALA A 36 58.10 -14.43 3.01
N GLY A 37 57.95 -15.72 3.33
CA GLY A 37 57.22 -16.22 4.50
C GLY A 37 55.69 -16.21 4.36
N ARG A 38 55.15 -15.97 3.16
CA ARG A 38 53.70 -16.03 2.89
C ARG A 38 53.29 -17.47 2.62
N VAL A 39 52.17 -17.91 3.18
CA VAL A 39 51.62 -19.25 2.92
C VAL A 39 51.08 -19.31 1.49
N VAL A 40 51.61 -20.22 0.68
CA VAL A 40 51.19 -20.45 -0.72
C VAL A 40 50.17 -21.59 -0.80
N LYS A 41 50.30 -22.59 0.06
CA LYS A 41 49.47 -23.80 0.04
C LYS A 41 49.26 -24.32 1.46
N GLY A 42 48.06 -24.79 1.76
CA GLY A 42 47.75 -25.48 3.02
C GLY A 42 46.93 -24.67 4.02
N MET A 43 46.74 -23.36 3.83
CA MET A 43 45.69 -22.64 4.54
C MET A 43 44.42 -22.59 3.72
N GLU A 44 43.31 -22.95 4.34
CA GLU A 44 41.98 -22.64 3.82
C GLU A 44 41.84 -21.13 3.77
N THR A 45 41.59 -20.59 2.59
CA THR A 45 41.42 -19.16 2.39
C THR A 45 40.17 -18.72 3.14
N SER A 46 40.34 -18.11 4.31
CA SER A 46 39.23 -17.46 4.99
C SER A 46 38.77 -16.28 4.13
N LEU A 47 37.46 -16.20 3.86
CA LEU A 47 36.90 -15.03 3.21
C LEU A 47 37.16 -13.83 4.13
N PRO A 48 37.81 -12.76 3.63
CA PRO A 48 38.11 -11.59 4.43
C PRO A 48 36.79 -10.91 4.80
N LYS A 49 36.34 -11.11 6.04
CA LYS A 49 35.15 -10.45 6.57
C LYS A 49 35.44 -8.96 6.74
N SER A 50 34.53 -8.13 6.28
CA SER A 50 34.64 -6.68 6.50
C SER A 50 34.46 -6.34 8.00
N LYS A 51 34.78 -5.12 8.40
CA LYS A 51 34.64 -4.65 9.81
C LYS A 51 33.20 -4.79 10.35
N TYR A 52 32.20 -4.85 9.48
CA TYR A 52 30.79 -4.92 9.85
C TYR A 52 30.25 -6.32 9.63
N GLU A 53 29.36 -6.76 10.52
CA GLU A 53 28.62 -8.01 10.38
C GLU A 53 27.78 -7.95 9.10
N GLU A 54 28.23 -8.68 8.08
CA GLU A 54 27.49 -8.93 6.86
C GLU A 54 26.41 -9.98 7.12
N ASP A 55 25.36 -9.97 6.30
CA ASP A 55 24.27 -10.96 6.36
C ASP A 55 23.41 -10.99 7.63
N VAL A 56 23.27 -9.84 8.33
CA VAL A 56 22.28 -9.71 9.42
C VAL A 56 20.89 -9.53 8.81
N TYR A 57 20.17 -10.64 8.69
CA TYR A 57 18.78 -10.63 8.24
C TYR A 57 17.83 -10.38 9.40
N ILE A 58 16.96 -9.39 9.23
CA ILE A 58 15.91 -9.06 10.20
C ILE A 58 14.76 -10.06 10.04
N ASN A 59 14.18 -10.56 11.13
CA ASN A 59 12.89 -11.28 11.15
C ASN A 59 12.72 -12.39 10.09
N ASN A 60 13.72 -13.28 9.96
CA ASN A 60 13.74 -14.45 9.07
C ASN A 60 13.62 -14.12 7.56
N HIS A 61 14.00 -12.92 7.15
CA HIS A 61 14.21 -12.63 5.73
C HIS A 61 15.51 -13.29 5.23
N THR A 62 15.63 -13.57 3.94
CA THR A 62 16.88 -14.07 3.31
C THR A 62 17.61 -12.99 2.50
N SER A 63 17.11 -11.76 2.57
CA SER A 63 17.62 -10.62 1.82
C SER A 63 17.51 -9.36 2.67
N VAL A 64 18.49 -8.46 2.56
CA VAL A 64 18.48 -7.18 3.26
C VAL A 64 17.37 -6.27 2.70
N TRP A 65 16.84 -5.38 3.54
CA TRP A 65 15.90 -4.34 3.13
C TRP A 65 16.50 -3.46 2.02
N GLY A 66 15.72 -3.14 0.98
CA GLY A 66 16.19 -2.37 -0.17
C GLY A 66 16.80 -3.22 -1.29
N SER A 67 16.81 -4.55 -1.13
CA SER A 67 17.19 -5.50 -2.19
C SER A 67 16.15 -5.59 -3.33
N TRP A 68 14.97 -4.99 -3.17
CA TRP A 68 13.90 -4.95 -4.17
C TRP A 68 13.25 -3.58 -4.27
N TRP A 69 12.87 -3.18 -5.48
CA TRP A 69 12.21 -1.90 -5.78
C TRP A 69 11.08 -2.10 -6.79
N LYS A 70 9.90 -1.55 -6.50
CA LYS A 70 8.78 -1.49 -7.44
C LYS A 70 7.90 -0.28 -7.11
N GLY A 71 7.54 0.50 -8.12
CA GLY A 71 6.50 1.54 -8.00
C GLY A 71 6.76 2.56 -6.88
N HIS A 72 7.98 3.09 -6.79
CA HIS A 72 8.39 4.03 -5.73
C HIS A 72 8.47 3.46 -4.31
N GLN A 73 8.46 2.13 -4.17
CA GLN A 73 8.59 1.46 -2.87
C GLN A 73 9.78 0.49 -2.86
N TRP A 74 10.57 0.58 -1.79
CA TRP A 74 11.63 -0.38 -1.47
C TRP A 74 11.05 -1.53 -0.65
N GLY A 75 11.61 -2.71 -0.83
CA GLY A 75 11.21 -3.89 -0.08
C GLY A 75 12.30 -4.95 -0.02
N TYR A 76 11.90 -6.13 0.48
CA TYR A 76 12.76 -7.31 0.54
C TYR A 76 12.64 -8.15 -0.74
N LYS A 77 13.76 -8.63 -1.30
CA LYS A 77 13.75 -9.51 -2.49
C LYS A 77 13.07 -10.85 -2.25
N CYS A 78 13.20 -11.41 -1.05
CA CYS A 78 12.66 -12.73 -0.71
C CYS A 78 11.12 -12.79 -0.70
N CYS A 79 10.47 -11.76 -0.16
CA CYS A 79 9.04 -11.74 0.11
C CYS A 79 8.30 -10.59 -0.63
N LYS A 80 9.03 -9.70 -1.34
CA LYS A 80 8.53 -8.46 -1.99
C LYS A 80 7.71 -7.53 -1.07
N GLN A 81 7.81 -7.70 0.24
CA GLN A 81 7.13 -6.86 1.22
C GLN A 81 7.79 -5.48 1.27
N THR A 82 6.96 -4.44 1.31
CA THR A 82 7.36 -3.02 1.36
C THR A 82 7.22 -2.42 2.76
N ILE A 83 7.06 -3.25 3.79
CA ILE A 83 7.05 -2.83 5.19
C ILE A 83 8.36 -3.29 5.84
N ARG A 84 9.09 -2.36 6.45
CA ARG A 84 10.34 -2.67 7.15
C ARG A 84 10.03 -3.42 8.46
N ASN A 85 10.84 -4.41 8.80
CA ASN A 85 10.70 -5.26 10.00
C ASN A 85 9.43 -6.16 10.03
N SER A 86 8.72 -6.36 8.93
CA SER A 86 7.71 -7.42 8.85
C SER A 86 8.36 -8.80 8.89
N TYR A 87 7.61 -9.84 9.26
CA TYR A 87 8.06 -11.22 9.14
C TYR A 87 7.98 -11.68 7.68
N CYS A 88 8.95 -12.47 7.23
CA CYS A 88 8.92 -12.99 5.86
C CYS A 88 7.76 -13.97 5.69
N THR A 89 7.03 -13.79 4.59
CA THR A 89 5.86 -14.60 4.18
C THR A 89 6.21 -15.66 3.12
N GLY A 90 7.51 -15.84 2.81
CA GLY A 90 8.02 -16.71 1.77
C GLY A 90 7.47 -16.41 0.37
N ALA A 91 7.52 -17.43 -0.49
CA ALA A 91 6.95 -17.39 -1.84
C ALA A 91 5.41 -17.24 -1.82
N ALA A 92 4.75 -17.82 -0.81
CA ALA A 92 3.31 -17.71 -0.64
C ALA A 92 2.84 -16.24 -0.51
N GLY A 93 3.65 -15.38 0.11
CA GLY A 93 3.36 -13.95 0.19
C GLY A 93 3.39 -13.21 -1.16
N ILE A 94 4.19 -13.71 -2.11
CA ILE A 94 4.28 -13.12 -3.46
C ILE A 94 3.04 -13.49 -4.26
N GLU A 95 2.65 -14.75 -4.26
CA GLU A 95 1.45 -15.24 -4.96
C GLU A 95 0.19 -14.55 -4.42
N ALA A 96 0.03 -14.50 -3.10
CA ALA A 96 -1.10 -13.80 -2.47
C ALA A 96 -1.15 -12.31 -2.82
N ALA A 97 0.01 -11.64 -2.94
CA ALA A 97 0.05 -10.23 -3.33
C ALA A 97 -0.32 -10.02 -4.82
N GLU A 98 0.06 -10.96 -5.69
CA GLU A 98 -0.30 -10.94 -7.11
C GLU A 98 -1.80 -11.21 -7.29
N GLU A 99 -2.35 -12.22 -6.61
CA GLU A 99 -3.79 -12.50 -6.59
C GLU A 99 -4.61 -11.33 -6.04
N ALA A 100 -4.15 -10.72 -4.93
CA ALA A 100 -4.81 -9.54 -4.37
C ALA A 100 -4.81 -8.35 -5.36
N ALA A 101 -3.72 -8.16 -6.09
CA ALA A 101 -3.63 -7.13 -7.13
C ALA A 101 -4.59 -7.42 -8.30
N ASP A 102 -4.73 -8.69 -8.69
CA ASP A 102 -5.64 -9.08 -9.77
C ASP A 102 -7.11 -8.99 -9.35
N LEU A 103 -7.44 -9.37 -8.12
CA LEU A 103 -8.77 -9.14 -7.52
C LEU A 103 -9.09 -7.64 -7.46
N MET A 104 -8.12 -6.79 -7.11
CA MET A 104 -8.31 -5.34 -7.10
C MET A 104 -8.61 -4.80 -8.51
N LYS A 105 -7.87 -5.25 -9.54
CA LYS A 105 -8.13 -4.86 -10.94
C LYS A 105 -9.51 -5.33 -11.41
N ALA A 106 -9.90 -6.56 -11.09
CA ALA A 106 -11.21 -7.10 -11.44
C ALA A 106 -12.35 -6.30 -10.78
N ASN A 107 -12.18 -5.92 -9.51
CA ASN A 107 -13.13 -5.07 -8.80
C ASN A 107 -13.25 -3.67 -9.42
N ILE A 108 -12.13 -3.08 -9.83
CA ILE A 108 -12.12 -1.78 -10.52
C ILE A 108 -12.85 -1.88 -11.86
N ALA A 109 -12.58 -2.94 -12.65
CA ALA A 109 -13.25 -3.16 -13.93
C ALA A 109 -14.77 -3.34 -13.78
N ARG A 110 -15.19 -4.13 -12.78
CA ARG A 110 -16.63 -4.31 -12.47
C ARG A 110 -17.27 -3.00 -12.05
N LYS A 111 -16.61 -2.20 -11.21
CA LYS A 111 -17.11 -0.89 -10.79
C LYS A 111 -17.22 0.07 -11.97
N ALA A 112 -16.21 0.12 -12.83
CA ALA A 112 -16.24 0.93 -14.04
C ALA A 112 -17.37 0.51 -14.99
N ALA A 113 -17.64 -0.80 -15.12
CA ALA A 113 -18.78 -1.30 -15.90
C ALA A 113 -20.13 -0.91 -15.29
N SER A 114 -20.27 -0.99 -13.95
CA SER A 114 -21.50 -0.53 -13.28
C SER A 114 -21.71 0.98 -13.39
N GLU A 115 -20.63 1.76 -13.34
CA GLU A 115 -20.69 3.21 -13.51
C GLU A 115 -21.05 3.58 -14.95
N PHE A 116 -20.46 2.90 -15.95
CA PHE A 116 -20.82 3.08 -17.36
C PHE A 116 -22.28 2.67 -17.63
N HIS A 117 -22.75 1.58 -17.01
CA HIS A 117 -24.15 1.16 -17.09
C HIS A 117 -25.09 2.19 -16.43
N SER A 118 -24.73 2.76 -15.29
CA SER A 118 -25.51 3.83 -14.66
C SER A 118 -25.52 5.12 -15.48
N ASP A 119 -24.41 5.47 -16.12
CA ASP A 119 -24.31 6.64 -17.02
C ASP A 119 -25.08 6.44 -18.33
N TRP A 120 -25.20 5.20 -18.81
CA TRP A 120 -26.02 4.87 -19.98
C TRP A 120 -27.51 4.83 -19.64
N ILE A 121 -27.88 4.33 -18.45
CA ILE A 121 -29.26 4.32 -17.93
C ILE A 121 -29.85 5.71 -17.79
N PHE A 122 -29.06 6.73 -17.38
CA PHE A 122 -29.55 8.11 -17.24
C PHE A 122 -29.85 8.80 -18.59
N LYS A 123 -29.48 8.18 -19.73
CA LYS A 123 -29.68 8.76 -21.08
C LYS A 123 -30.84 8.13 -21.87
N ILE A 124 -31.53 7.15 -21.31
CA ILE A 124 -32.65 6.45 -21.95
C ILE A 124 -33.93 6.81 -21.20
N ASP A 125 -34.47 7.99 -21.49
CA ASP A 125 -35.73 8.44 -20.90
C ASP A 125 -36.94 8.06 -21.78
N ASP A 126 -36.75 7.63 -23.04
CA ASP A 126 -37.85 7.37 -23.98
C ASP A 126 -37.56 6.17 -24.91
N ALA A 127 -37.59 4.94 -24.37
CA ALA A 127 -38.06 3.70 -25.03
C ALA A 127 -37.48 2.45 -24.35
N GLU A 128 -38.39 1.61 -23.84
CA GLU A 128 -38.21 0.19 -23.50
C GLU A 128 -36.96 -0.16 -22.66
N THR A 129 -37.13 -0.14 -21.34
CA THR A 129 -36.22 -0.82 -20.42
C THR A 129 -36.23 -2.33 -20.71
N PRO A 130 -35.12 -2.96 -21.11
CA PRO A 130 -35.05 -4.42 -21.17
C PRO A 130 -35.19 -4.99 -19.74
N ALA A 131 -35.87 -6.12 -19.66
CA ALA A 131 -36.23 -6.83 -18.42
C ALA A 131 -35.07 -6.86 -17.39
N PRO A 132 -35.36 -6.72 -16.09
CA PRO A 132 -34.34 -6.62 -15.06
C PRO A 132 -33.49 -7.89 -15.06
N THR A 133 -32.22 -7.74 -15.45
CA THR A 133 -31.22 -8.78 -15.29
C THR A 133 -31.07 -9.06 -13.80
N GLU A 134 -31.18 -10.33 -13.43
CA GLU A 134 -31.16 -10.85 -12.06
C GLU A 134 -29.85 -10.49 -11.34
N GLU A 135 -29.85 -9.38 -10.59
CA GLU A 135 -28.73 -8.98 -9.75
C GLU A 135 -28.68 -9.85 -8.50
N LYS A 136 -27.90 -10.92 -8.57
CA LYS A 136 -27.52 -11.73 -7.39
C LYS A 136 -26.65 -10.89 -6.47
N ARG A 137 -27.27 -10.28 -5.45
CA ARG A 137 -26.57 -9.59 -4.37
C ARG A 137 -25.82 -10.62 -3.52
N LEU A 138 -24.50 -10.63 -3.62
CA LEU A 138 -23.64 -11.44 -2.76
C LEU A 138 -23.82 -10.99 -1.30
N ALA A 139 -24.13 -11.94 -0.42
CA ALA A 139 -24.54 -11.75 0.96
C ALA A 139 -23.64 -10.76 1.74
N THR A 140 -24.27 -9.70 2.26
CA THR A 140 -23.74 -8.95 3.40
C THR A 140 -23.79 -9.86 4.62
N TRP A 141 -22.62 -10.13 5.18
CA TRP A 141 -22.33 -10.94 6.37
C TRP A 141 -23.50 -11.11 7.36
N GLY A 142 -23.97 -12.35 7.55
CA GLY A 142 -24.68 -12.78 8.76
C GLY A 142 -26.19 -13.03 8.70
N THR A 143 -26.86 -12.98 7.54
CA THR A 143 -28.25 -13.45 7.41
C THR A 143 -28.43 -14.39 6.23
N ASP A 144 -28.78 -15.64 6.50
CA ASP A 144 -29.27 -16.61 5.51
C ASP A 144 -30.56 -16.07 4.86
N MET A 145 -30.41 -15.34 3.76
CA MET A 145 -31.51 -14.90 2.91
C MET A 145 -31.64 -15.89 1.74
N PRO A 146 -32.82 -16.48 1.51
CA PRO A 146 -33.01 -17.43 0.42
C PRO A 146 -32.80 -16.76 -0.95
N ASP A 147 -32.04 -17.42 -1.83
CA ASP A 147 -31.62 -16.93 -3.16
C ASP A 147 -32.78 -16.61 -4.13
N ASP A 148 -34.02 -16.99 -3.82
CA ASP A 148 -35.20 -16.86 -4.70
C ASP A 148 -36.19 -15.76 -4.24
N LEU A 149 -35.73 -14.78 -3.47
CA LEU A 149 -36.60 -13.66 -3.06
C LEU A 149 -36.61 -12.56 -4.14
N VAL A 150 -37.52 -12.70 -5.12
CA VAL A 150 -37.80 -11.65 -6.11
C VAL A 150 -38.41 -10.44 -5.39
N LEU A 151 -37.59 -9.43 -5.09
CA LEU A 151 -38.01 -8.21 -4.43
C LEU A 151 -38.52 -7.20 -5.48
N ASP A 152 -39.82 -6.91 -5.47
CA ASP A 152 -40.43 -5.90 -6.35
C ASP A 152 -39.80 -4.51 -6.11
N GLN A 153 -38.98 -4.02 -7.05
CA GLN A 153 -38.32 -2.71 -6.95
C GLN A 153 -39.31 -1.55 -6.69
N LYS A 154 -40.52 -1.61 -7.26
CA LYS A 154 -41.57 -0.61 -7.03
C LYS A 154 -42.01 -0.52 -5.56
N LYS A 155 -42.06 -1.65 -4.83
CA LYS A 155 -42.44 -1.68 -3.41
C LYS A 155 -41.30 -1.19 -2.53
N LEU A 156 -40.05 -1.47 -2.91
CA LEU A 156 -38.87 -0.97 -2.21
C LEU A 156 -38.77 0.55 -2.30
N ASP A 157 -38.97 1.11 -3.49
CA ASP A 157 -38.92 2.55 -3.72
C ASP A 157 -40.05 3.29 -2.98
N ASP A 158 -41.24 2.71 -2.92
CA ASP A 158 -42.36 3.26 -2.14
C ASP A 158 -42.05 3.26 -0.64
N ALA A 159 -41.47 2.17 -0.12
CA ALA A 159 -41.05 2.08 1.27
C ALA A 159 -39.97 3.11 1.63
N LEU A 160 -38.98 3.32 0.75
CA LEU A 160 -37.92 4.32 0.94
C LEU A 160 -38.49 5.75 0.89
N LYS A 161 -39.36 6.07 -0.07
CA LYS A 161 -40.02 7.38 -0.16
C LYS A 161 -40.86 7.67 1.07
N LYS A 162 -41.51 6.65 1.64
CA LYS A 162 -42.31 6.77 2.87
C LYS A 162 -41.44 7.04 4.10
N GLU A 163 -40.26 6.39 4.20
CA GLU A 163 -39.28 6.64 5.26
C GLU A 163 -38.74 8.07 5.18
N ASP A 164 -38.30 8.50 3.99
CA ASP A 164 -37.78 9.84 3.75
C ASP A 164 -38.82 10.91 4.08
N LYS A 165 -40.09 10.68 3.75
CA LYS A 165 -41.20 11.58 4.08
C LYS A 165 -41.39 11.70 5.60
N ARG A 166 -41.42 10.58 6.33
CA ARG A 166 -41.50 10.58 7.80
C ARG A 166 -40.31 11.32 8.42
N ARG A 167 -39.10 11.06 7.94
CA ARG A 167 -37.87 11.70 8.42
C ARG A 167 -37.83 13.21 8.11
N LYS A 168 -38.47 13.64 7.02
CA LYS A 168 -38.60 15.05 6.65
C LYS A 168 -39.64 15.76 7.51
N GLU A 169 -40.79 15.12 7.77
CA GLU A 169 -41.83 15.62 8.67
C GLU A 169 -41.28 15.82 10.10
N GLU A 170 -40.48 14.88 10.61
CA GLU A 170 -39.81 15.00 11.92
C GLU A 170 -38.77 16.14 11.97
N LYS A 171 -38.15 16.48 10.83
CA LYS A 171 -37.17 17.57 10.73
C LYS A 171 -37.81 18.96 10.62
N ASP A 172 -39.06 19.06 10.16
CA ASP A 172 -39.74 20.35 9.97
C ASP A 172 -40.24 20.98 11.29
N GLU A 173 -40.46 20.20 12.36
CA GLU A 173 -40.79 20.74 13.69
C GLU A 173 -39.66 21.55 14.34
N ARG A 174 -38.41 21.34 13.90
CA ARG A 174 -37.23 22.03 14.44
C ARG A 174 -36.90 23.35 13.73
N LYS A 175 -37.52 23.64 12.57
CA LYS A 175 -37.34 24.90 11.85
C LYS A 175 -38.41 25.93 12.25
N ARG A 176 -38.36 26.40 13.49
CA ARG A 176 -38.84 27.76 13.78
C ARG A 176 -37.96 28.73 13.00
N LYS A 177 -38.57 29.55 12.13
CA LYS A 177 -37.91 30.65 11.41
C LYS A 177 -37.32 31.61 12.44
N TYR A 178 -36.00 31.61 12.59
CA TYR A 178 -35.29 32.54 13.48
C TYR A 178 -35.41 33.94 12.86
N ASN A 179 -36.07 34.87 13.57
CA ASN A 179 -36.15 36.28 13.19
C ASN A 179 -34.93 37.02 13.76
N VAL A 180 -33.73 36.75 13.23
CA VAL A 180 -32.57 37.63 13.43
C VAL A 180 -32.45 38.54 12.23
N LYS A 181 -32.80 39.81 12.45
CA LYS A 181 -32.46 40.91 11.55
C LYS A 181 -30.95 41.07 11.61
N TRP A 182 -30.24 40.74 10.54
CA TRP A 182 -28.84 41.12 10.39
C TRP A 182 -28.83 42.61 10.03
N ASP A 183 -28.22 43.44 10.86
CA ASP A 183 -27.94 44.83 10.51
C ASP A 183 -26.72 44.83 9.56
N ASP A 184 -26.95 45.26 8.32
CA ASP A 184 -26.00 45.22 7.20
C ASP A 184 -24.83 46.22 7.33
N GLU A 185 -24.84 47.11 8.33
CA GLU A 185 -23.87 48.21 8.48
C GLU A 185 -22.42 47.75 8.75
N ASN A 186 -22.22 46.54 9.29
CA ASN A 186 -20.88 46.04 9.60
C ASN A 186 -20.11 45.51 8.38
N ASN A 187 -20.78 45.16 7.28
CA ASN A 187 -20.09 44.65 6.09
C ASN A 187 -19.51 45.76 5.21
N GLU A 188 -20.11 46.94 5.20
CA GLU A 188 -19.60 48.09 4.43
C GLU A 188 -18.29 48.62 5.04
N ILE A 189 -18.22 48.72 6.37
CA ILE A 189 -17.00 49.15 7.09
C ILE A 189 -15.83 48.18 6.85
N ILE A 190 -16.12 46.87 6.74
CA ILE A 190 -15.09 45.85 6.46
C ILE A 190 -14.63 45.90 5.00
N GLN A 191 -15.54 46.14 4.05
CA GLN A 191 -15.17 46.30 2.65
C GLN A 191 -14.39 47.58 2.39
N GLU A 192 -14.74 48.69 3.03
CA GLU A 192 -14.07 49.97 2.87
C GLU A 192 -12.66 49.96 3.48
N LYS A 193 -12.49 49.34 4.65
CA LYS A 193 -11.16 49.09 5.25
C LYS A 193 -10.28 48.19 4.38
N LYS A 194 -10.85 47.17 3.72
CA LYS A 194 -10.11 46.34 2.76
C LYS A 194 -9.72 47.10 1.49
N LYS A 195 -10.57 48.02 1.02
CA LYS A 195 -10.29 48.87 -0.16
C LYS A 195 -9.16 49.86 0.11
N ILE A 196 -9.17 50.52 1.28
CA ILE A 196 -8.12 51.46 1.69
C ILE A 196 -6.75 50.75 1.85
N ASN A 197 -6.74 49.52 2.37
CA ASN A 197 -5.49 48.77 2.55
C ASN A 197 -4.89 48.29 1.21
N CYS A 198 -5.74 48.04 0.20
CA CYS A 198 -5.31 47.61 -1.14
C CYS A 198 -4.81 48.77 -2.02
N THR A 199 -5.30 50.00 -1.79
CA THR A 199 -4.81 51.20 -2.49
C THR A 199 -3.50 51.71 -1.90
N LEU A 200 -3.26 51.52 -0.59
CA LEU A 200 -1.98 51.87 0.04
C LEU A 200 -0.82 50.96 -0.43
N SER A 201 -1.10 49.70 -0.77
CA SER A 201 -0.08 48.75 -1.23
C SER A 201 0.35 48.95 -2.69
N HIS A 202 -0.41 49.70 -3.50
CA HIS A 202 -0.12 49.96 -4.91
C HIS A 202 0.45 51.37 -5.19
N GLY A 203 0.65 52.18 -4.15
CA GLY A 203 1.01 53.61 -4.27
C GLY A 203 2.43 54.02 -3.88
N TYR A 204 3.37 53.09 -3.67
CA TYR A 204 4.77 53.43 -3.32
C TYR A 204 5.78 52.56 -4.09
N TRP A 205 5.86 52.77 -5.41
CA TRP A 205 7.05 52.49 -6.21
C TRP A 205 7.28 53.69 -7.12
N GLY A 206 8.15 54.60 -6.67
CA GLY A 206 8.57 55.75 -7.46
C GLY A 206 8.77 56.98 -6.59
N LEU A 207 9.99 57.15 -6.08
CA LEU A 207 10.78 58.38 -6.13
C LEU A 207 12.07 58.14 -5.33
N GLY A 208 13.19 58.38 -6.01
CA GLY A 208 14.52 58.03 -5.56
C GLY A 208 14.95 58.73 -4.28
N ILE A 209 15.76 58.04 -3.50
CA ILE A 209 16.58 58.62 -2.45
C ILE A 209 18.02 58.25 -2.78
N GLY A 210 18.81 59.32 -2.95
CA GLY A 210 20.20 59.28 -3.33
C GLY A 210 21.07 58.53 -2.34
N ILE A 211 22.13 57.98 -2.92
CA ILE A 211 23.28 57.40 -2.25
C ILE A 211 24.08 58.56 -1.66
N GLU A 212 24.13 58.68 -0.33
CA GLU A 212 25.19 59.41 0.37
C GLU A 212 26.08 58.41 1.12
N PHE A 213 27.31 58.37 0.63
CA PHE A 213 28.59 58.01 1.25
C PHE A 213 28.59 57.66 2.77
N PHE A 214 29.05 56.45 3.08
CA PHE A 214 29.84 56.20 4.30
C PHE A 214 31.25 55.79 3.88
N GLN A 215 32.21 56.68 4.16
CA GLN A 215 33.64 56.47 3.97
C GLN A 215 34.26 56.09 5.33
N CYS A 216 34.96 54.96 5.32
CA CYS A 216 36.05 54.52 6.19
C CYS A 216 36.35 55.34 7.48
N SER A 217 36.13 54.74 8.64
CA SER A 217 37.13 54.47 9.70
C SER A 217 36.55 53.58 10.79
#